data_AF-A0A966I0C1-F1
#
_entry.id   AF-A0A966I0C1-F1
#
_cell.length_a   1.000
_cell.length_b   1.000
_cell.length_c   1.000
_cell.angle_alpha   90.00
_cell.angle_beta   90.00
_cell.angle_gamma   90.00
#
_symmetry.space_group_name_H-M   'P 1'
#
loop_
_entity.id
_entity.type
_entity.pdbx_description
1 polymer ?
#
loop_
_entity_poly.entity_id
_entity_poly.type
_entity_poly.pdbx_seq_one_letter_code
_entity_poly.pdbx_strand_id
1 'polypeptide(L)'
;MARRRPDESDIRIRPPRSTRPRSKDRPEHKSAISAYVVTVDRGRTLCKTETGTLVNAMKARELGKNAVVVGDKVNLVGDTSGNEGSLARIVAVQPRRNTLSRTIDDAGAFEKTIAANIDQMVIVAASANPEPRHGF
;
A
#
# COMPACT_ATOMS: atom_id res chain seq x y z
N MET A 1 23.34 3.48 -63.59
CA MET A 1 21.92 3.37 -63.19
C MET A 1 21.66 4.38 -62.09
N ALA A 2 20.92 5.46 -62.37
CA ALA A 2 20.66 6.52 -61.39
C ALA A 2 19.78 6.00 -60.25
N ARG A 3 20.14 6.28 -58.99
CA ARG A 3 19.31 5.93 -57.83
C ARG A 3 18.00 6.73 -57.90
N ARG A 4 16.87 6.01 -57.98
CA ARG A 4 15.52 6.61 -57.96
C ARG A 4 15.37 7.44 -56.69
N ARG A 5 14.85 8.67 -56.81
CA ARG A 5 14.54 9.52 -55.66
C ARG A 5 13.39 8.85 -54.88
N PRO A 6 13.51 8.68 -53.56
CA PRO A 6 12.42 8.16 -52.75
C PRO A 6 11.21 9.07 -52.91
N ASP A 7 10.04 8.48 -53.15
CA ASP A 7 8.77 9.21 -53.12
C ASP A 7 8.03 8.94 -51.80
N GLU A 8 6.90 9.60 -51.60
CA GLU A 8 6.14 9.54 -50.35
C GLU A 8 5.66 8.12 -50.00
N SER A 9 5.59 7.24 -51.00
CA SER A 9 5.23 5.83 -50.81
C SER A 9 6.39 4.97 -50.26
N ASP A 10 7.62 5.44 -50.37
CA ASP A 10 8.82 4.78 -49.82
C ASP A 10 8.99 5.06 -48.31
N ILE A 11 8.25 6.04 -47.76
CA ILE A 11 8.32 6.43 -46.35
C ILE A 11 7.45 5.49 -45.52
N ARG A 12 8.08 4.46 -44.92
CA ARG A 12 7.40 3.55 -43.98
C ARG A 12 7.02 4.30 -42.70
N ILE A 13 5.74 4.65 -42.56
CA ILE A 13 5.19 5.23 -41.33
C ILE A 13 5.13 4.12 -40.27
N ARG A 14 5.83 4.33 -39.15
CA ARG A 14 5.71 3.42 -38.00
C ARG A 14 4.27 3.49 -37.49
N PRO A 15 3.57 2.34 -37.32
CA PRO A 15 2.24 2.34 -36.74
C PRO A 15 2.25 3.09 -35.41
N PRO A 16 1.24 3.93 -35.12
CA PRO A 16 1.15 4.60 -33.84
C PRO A 16 1.15 3.55 -32.73
N ARG A 17 1.83 3.86 -31.63
CA ARG A 17 1.97 2.95 -30.49
C ARG A 17 0.57 2.66 -29.91
N SER A 18 -0.01 1.52 -30.28
CA SER A 18 -1.28 1.07 -29.71
C SER A 18 -1.03 0.43 -28.35
N THR A 19 -1.55 1.03 -27.28
CA THR A 19 -1.61 0.38 -25.98
C THR A 19 -2.94 -0.34 -25.88
N ARG A 20 -2.91 -1.64 -25.56
CA ARG A 20 -4.13 -2.42 -25.32
C ARG A 20 -5.01 -1.67 -24.31
N PRO A 21 -6.30 -1.44 -24.62
CA PRO A 21 -7.22 -0.79 -23.68
C PRO A 21 -7.16 -1.51 -22.33
N ARG A 22 -7.10 -0.75 -21.24
CA ARG A 22 -7.20 -1.34 -19.90
C ARG A 22 -8.54 -2.07 -19.81
N SER A 23 -8.50 -3.34 -19.38
CA SER A 23 -9.73 -4.05 -19.04
C SER A 23 -10.50 -3.25 -17.99
N LYS A 24 -11.83 -3.18 -18.16
CA LYS A 24 -12.75 -2.63 -17.16
C LYS A 24 -12.97 -3.64 -16.02
N ASP A 25 -12.84 -4.93 -16.31
CA ASP A 25 -12.95 -6.00 -15.34
C ASP A 25 -11.77 -5.98 -14.40
N ARG A 26 -12.08 -5.86 -13.10
CA ARG A 26 -11.08 -5.89 -12.06
C ARG A 26 -10.76 -7.33 -11.68
N PRO A 27 -9.49 -7.65 -11.40
CA PRO A 27 -9.14 -8.94 -10.84
C PRO A 27 -9.82 -9.11 -9.48
N GLU A 28 -10.54 -10.22 -9.31
CA GLU A 28 -11.27 -10.52 -8.07
C GLU A 28 -10.36 -10.94 -6.92
N HIS A 29 -9.06 -11.17 -7.19
CA HIS A 29 -8.05 -11.57 -6.21
C HIS A 29 -8.49 -12.73 -5.29
N LYS A 30 -9.21 -13.72 -5.85
CA LYS A 30 -9.75 -14.88 -5.11
C LYS A 30 -8.69 -15.69 -4.35
N SER A 31 -7.44 -15.68 -4.81
CA SER A 31 -6.32 -16.38 -4.19
C SER A 31 -5.55 -15.53 -3.18
N ALA A 32 -6.12 -14.41 -2.71
CA ALA A 32 -5.45 -13.53 -1.77
C ALA A 32 -5.38 -14.18 -0.38
N ILE A 33 -4.23 -14.00 0.28
CA ILE A 33 -3.95 -14.54 1.62
C ILE A 33 -4.08 -13.43 2.65
N SER A 34 -4.64 -13.75 3.82
CA SER A 34 -4.76 -12.82 4.95
C SER A 34 -3.42 -12.57 5.64
N ALA A 35 -3.16 -11.32 6.01
CA ALA A 35 -2.00 -10.92 6.79
C ALA A 35 -2.30 -9.70 7.67
N TYR A 36 -1.44 -9.46 8.66
CA TYR A 36 -1.48 -8.32 9.57
C TYR A 36 -0.39 -7.31 9.21
N VAL A 37 -0.72 -6.03 9.19
CA VAL A 37 0.26 -4.97 8.93
C VAL A 37 1.05 -4.67 10.20
N VAL A 38 2.36 -4.87 10.13
CA VAL A 38 3.29 -4.67 11.26
C VAL A 38 3.94 -3.29 11.16
N THR A 39 4.40 -2.92 9.97
CA THR A 39 5.03 -1.61 9.74
C THR A 39 4.50 -0.98 8.46
N VAL A 40 4.42 0.35 8.49
CA VAL A 40 4.06 1.17 7.32
C VAL A 40 5.13 2.23 7.17
N ASP A 41 5.93 2.11 6.11
CA ASP A 41 6.88 3.12 5.65
C ASP A 41 6.39 3.73 4.32
N ARG A 42 7.05 4.79 3.84
CA ARG A 42 6.76 5.54 2.62
C ARG A 42 6.67 4.66 1.37
N GLY A 43 5.53 4.00 1.19
CA GLY A 43 5.21 3.11 0.08
C GLY A 43 5.41 1.62 0.35
N ARG A 44 6.22 1.24 1.35
CA ARG A 44 6.51 -0.16 1.70
C ARG A 44 5.80 -0.53 3.00
N THR A 45 5.19 -1.70 3.03
CA THR A 45 4.49 -2.22 4.21
C THR A 45 5.01 -3.59 4.55
N LEU A 46 5.39 -3.83 5.80
CA LEU A 46 5.71 -5.16 6.28
C LEU A 46 4.44 -5.81 6.79
N CYS A 47 4.13 -6.98 6.27
CA CYS A 47 2.96 -7.76 6.65
C CYS A 47 3.39 -9.08 7.27
N LYS A 48 2.69 -9.52 8.30
CA LYS A 48 2.85 -10.84 8.92
C LYS A 48 1.67 -11.72 8.53
N THR A 49 1.94 -12.77 7.78
CA THR A 49 0.94 -13.79 7.42
C THR A 49 0.46 -14.55 8.65
N GLU A 50 -0.67 -15.26 8.53
CA GLU A 50 -1.19 -16.09 9.63
C GLU A 50 -0.22 -17.21 10.05
N THR A 51 0.61 -17.71 9.12
CA THR A 51 1.66 -18.69 9.42
C THR A 51 2.87 -18.10 10.13
N GLY A 52 2.91 -16.77 10.31
CA GLY A 52 3.97 -16.05 11.00
C GLY A 52 5.07 -15.50 10.08
N THR A 53 5.01 -15.78 8.77
CA THR A 53 6.00 -15.31 7.79
C THR A 53 5.89 -13.81 7.58
N LEU A 54 7.02 -13.10 7.59
CA LEU A 54 7.11 -11.69 7.29
C LEU A 54 7.28 -11.47 5.78
N VAL A 55 6.46 -10.60 5.22
CA VAL A 55 6.36 -10.36 3.78
C VAL A 55 6.40 -8.87 3.52
N ASN A 56 7.28 -8.46 2.62
CA ASN A 56 7.29 -7.11 2.10
C ASN A 56 6.18 -6.95 1.07
N ALA A 57 5.30 -5.97 1.29
CA ALA A 57 4.19 -5.70 0.41
C ALA A 57 4.15 -4.23 -0.02
N MET A 58 3.58 -3.99 -1.20
CA MET A 58 3.22 -2.67 -1.70
C MET A 58 1.71 -2.54 -1.74
N LYS A 59 1.19 -1.36 -1.40
CA LYS A 59 -0.24 -1.10 -1.49
C LYS A 59 -0.70 -1.01 -2.95
N ALA A 60 -1.80 -1.65 -3.30
CA ALA A 60 -2.45 -1.44 -4.59
C ALA A 60 -2.87 0.02 -4.76
N ARG A 61 -2.76 0.54 -5.99
CA ARG A 61 -3.13 1.91 -6.33
C ARG A 61 -4.59 2.22 -6.01
N GLU A 62 -5.45 1.20 -6.09
CA GLU A 62 -6.90 1.33 -5.93
C GLU A 62 -7.34 1.64 -4.50
N LEU A 63 -6.53 1.30 -3.49
CA LEU A 63 -6.89 1.51 -2.08
C LEU A 63 -6.93 3.00 -1.69
N GLY A 64 -6.42 3.90 -2.52
CA GLY A 64 -6.43 5.33 -2.22
C GLY A 64 -5.35 5.73 -1.21
N LYS A 65 -5.23 7.03 -0.89
CA LYS A 65 -4.18 7.55 0.01
C LYS A 65 -4.47 7.14 1.46
N ASN A 66 -3.42 6.90 2.26
CA ASN A 66 -3.49 6.58 3.69
C ASN A 66 -4.43 5.41 4.08
N ALA A 67 -4.70 4.50 3.15
CA ALA A 67 -5.69 3.43 3.36
C ALA A 67 -5.22 2.32 4.31
N VAL A 68 -3.90 2.14 4.46
CA VAL A 68 -3.31 1.07 5.25
C VAL A 68 -2.58 1.69 6.44
N VAL A 69 -2.88 1.21 7.65
CA VAL A 69 -2.22 1.60 8.91
C VAL A 69 -1.70 0.36 9.64
N VAL A 70 -0.87 0.57 10.65
CA VAL A 70 -0.39 -0.53 11.51
C VAL A 70 -1.57 -1.17 12.24
N GLY A 71 -1.57 -2.51 12.31
CA GLY A 71 -2.65 -3.31 12.91
C GLY A 71 -3.80 -3.65 11.96
N ASP A 72 -3.80 -3.15 10.72
CA ASP A 72 -4.78 -3.59 9.72
C ASP A 72 -4.63 -5.08 9.39
N LYS A 73 -5.78 -5.75 9.23
CA LYS A 73 -5.86 -7.04 8.54
C LYS A 73 -6.03 -6.76 7.05
N VAL A 74 -5.20 -7.38 6.22
CA VAL A 74 -5.12 -7.12 4.79
C VAL A 74 -5.09 -8.39 3.97
N ASN A 75 -5.52 -8.29 2.72
CA ASN A 75 -5.43 -9.37 1.75
C ASN A 75 -4.25 -9.12 0.81
N LEU A 76 -3.34 -10.09 0.72
CA LEU A 76 -2.11 -10.06 -0.07
C LEU A 76 -2.21 -10.94 -1.29
N VAL A 77 -1.64 -10.48 -2.41
CA VAL A 77 -1.39 -11.28 -3.62
C VAL A 77 0.06 -11.16 -4.06
N GLY A 78 0.54 -12.11 -4.87
CA GLY A 78 1.92 -12.16 -5.34
C GLY A 78 2.76 -13.13 -4.49
N ASP A 79 4.06 -12.87 -4.42
CA ASP A 79 4.98 -13.73 -3.68
C ASP A 79 4.92 -13.42 -2.18
N THR A 80 4.44 -14.39 -1.40
CA THR A 80 4.28 -14.31 0.06
C THR A 80 5.25 -15.23 0.80
N SER A 81 6.27 -15.75 0.12
CA SER A 81 7.26 -16.67 0.69
C SER A 81 8.12 -16.02 1.79
N GLY A 82 8.30 -14.70 1.75
CA GLY A 82 9.17 -13.98 2.69
C GLY A 82 10.67 -14.11 2.37
N ASN A 83 11.01 -14.78 1.26
CA ASN A 83 12.40 -14.89 0.80
C ASN A 83 12.96 -13.53 0.36
N GLU A 84 14.28 -13.42 0.30
CA GLU A 84 14.92 -12.22 -0.25
C GLU A 84 14.44 -11.97 -1.69
N GLY A 85 14.06 -10.73 -1.98
CA GLY A 85 13.48 -10.35 -3.27
C GLY A 85 11.98 -10.64 -3.43
N SER A 86 11.33 -11.33 -2.48
CA SER A 86 9.88 -11.50 -2.50
C SER A 86 9.15 -10.16 -2.34
N LEU A 87 8.09 -9.99 -3.14
CA LEU A 87 7.27 -8.77 -3.10
C LEU A 87 5.80 -9.11 -3.33
N ALA A 88 5.00 -8.85 -2.30
CA ALA A 88 3.55 -8.97 -2.35
C ALA A 88 2.87 -7.62 -2.65
N ARG A 89 1.57 -7.67 -2.86
CA ARG A 89 0.71 -6.50 -3.03
C ARG A 89 -0.52 -6.60 -2.15
N ILE A 90 -0.79 -5.55 -1.38
CA ILE A 90 -2.04 -5.41 -0.61
C ILE A 90 -3.14 -5.00 -1.57
N VAL A 91 -4.19 -5.81 -1.69
CA VAL A 91 -5.32 -5.56 -2.61
C VAL A 91 -6.59 -5.13 -1.89
N ALA A 92 -6.76 -5.52 -0.63
CA ALA A 92 -7.89 -5.13 0.20
C ALA A 92 -7.44 -4.95 1.66
N VAL A 93 -8.12 -4.04 2.36
CA VAL A 93 -8.07 -3.90 3.82
C VAL A 93 -9.37 -4.47 4.36
N GLN A 94 -9.29 -5.40 5.30
CA GLN A 94 -10.47 -5.99 5.94
C GLN A 94 -11.13 -4.97 6.88
N PRO A 95 -12.42 -5.14 7.21
CA PRO A 95 -13.11 -4.26 8.14
C PRO A 95 -12.37 -4.12 9.48
N ARG A 96 -12.21 -2.87 9.92
CA ARG A 96 -11.54 -2.56 11.20
C ARG A 96 -12.53 -2.69 12.35
N ARG A 97 -12.11 -3.33 13.45
CA ARG A 97 -12.88 -3.39 14.70
C ARG A 97 -12.90 -2.05 15.43
N ASN A 98 -11.77 -1.35 15.40
CA ASN A 98 -11.57 -0.04 15.99
C ASN A 98 -10.43 0.68 15.28
N THR A 99 -10.32 1.98 15.55
CA THR A 99 -9.30 2.86 14.97
C THR A 99 -8.80 3.84 16.02
N LEU A 100 -7.51 4.12 16.01
CA LEU A 100 -6.89 5.23 16.71
C LEU A 100 -6.55 6.31 15.69
N SER A 101 -7.04 7.53 15.89
CA SER A 101 -6.89 8.65 14.97
C SER A 101 -6.27 9.86 15.67
N ARG A 102 -5.60 10.71 14.89
CA ARG A 102 -5.07 12.00 15.33
C ARG A 102 -5.64 13.11 14.47
N THR A 103 -6.08 14.20 15.09
CA THR A 103 -6.46 15.43 14.39
C THR A 103 -5.23 16.07 13.75
N ILE A 104 -5.37 16.56 12.53
CA ILE A 104 -4.35 17.40 11.88
C ILE A 104 -4.78 18.86 12.05
N ASP A 105 -3.91 19.68 12.63
CA ASP A 105 -4.21 21.09 12.92
C ASP A 105 -4.21 21.99 11.66
N ASP A 106 -3.56 21.57 10.58
CA ASP A 106 -3.41 22.39 9.38
C ASP A 106 -4.58 22.19 8.39
N ALA A 107 -5.43 23.21 8.30
CA ALA A 107 -6.44 23.45 7.27
C ALA A 107 -7.52 22.36 7.10
N GLY A 108 -8.45 22.35 8.06
CA GLY A 108 -9.63 21.49 8.06
C GLY A 108 -9.41 20.32 9.01
N ALA A 109 -10.29 20.15 9.99
CA ALA A 109 -10.22 19.11 11.01
C ALA A 109 -10.37 17.71 10.38
N PHE A 110 -9.31 17.23 9.73
CA PHE A 110 -9.24 15.90 9.15
C PHE A 110 -8.61 14.98 10.18
N GLU A 111 -9.34 13.93 10.55
CA GLU A 111 -8.80 12.84 11.33
C GLU A 111 -7.92 11.95 10.46
N LYS A 112 -6.70 11.70 10.91
CA LYS A 112 -5.80 10.72 10.31
C LYS A 112 -5.70 9.51 11.20
N THR A 113 -6.19 8.37 10.73
CA THR A 113 -5.97 7.09 11.40
C THR A 113 -4.47 6.79 11.47
N ILE A 114 -3.99 6.49 12.68
CA ILE A 114 -2.60 6.13 12.94
C ILE A 114 -2.42 4.62 13.18
N ALA A 115 -3.42 3.95 13.74
CA ALA A 115 -3.42 2.50 13.98
C ALA A 115 -4.85 1.94 14.04
N ALA A 116 -5.00 0.62 13.87
CA ALA A 116 -6.29 -0.07 13.85
C ALA A 116 -6.23 -1.43 14.56
N ASN A 117 -7.41 -1.96 14.91
CA ASN A 117 -7.58 -3.28 15.53
C ASN A 117 -6.78 -3.50 16.82
N ILE A 118 -6.69 -2.45 17.65
CA ILE A 118 -5.92 -2.41 18.89
C ILE A 118 -6.78 -2.99 20.02
N ASP A 119 -6.24 -3.94 20.79
CA ASP A 119 -6.92 -4.49 21.96
C ASP A 119 -6.54 -3.81 23.28
N GLN A 120 -5.34 -3.23 23.34
CA GLN A 120 -4.81 -2.59 24.56
C GLN A 120 -4.00 -1.33 24.22
N MET A 121 -4.11 -0.31 25.07
CA MET A 121 -3.31 0.91 25.02
C MET A 121 -2.51 1.04 26.31
N VAL A 122 -1.19 1.12 26.18
CA VAL A 122 -0.28 1.28 27.32
C VAL A 122 0.27 2.70 27.30
N ILE A 123 -0.03 3.46 28.34
CA ILE A 123 0.51 4.82 28.53
C ILE A 123 1.81 4.70 29.30
N VAL A 124 2.91 5.10 28.69
CA VAL A 124 4.24 5.09 29.31
C VAL A 124 4.64 6.52 29.65
N ALA A 125 4.98 6.75 30.92
CA ALA A 125 5.49 8.03 31.42
C ALA A 125 6.77 7.81 32.20
N ALA A 126 7.66 8.80 32.19
CA ALA A 126 8.88 8.80 32.99
C ALA A 126 8.62 9.55 34.31
N SER A 127 9.14 9.04 35.42
CA SER A 127 9.08 9.73 36.72
C SER A 127 10.08 10.89 36.82
N ALA A 128 11.14 10.86 36.01
CA ALA A 128 12.17 11.89 35.90
C ALA A 128 12.86 11.83 34.53
N ASN A 129 13.53 12.91 34.13
CA ASN A 129 14.30 13.03 32.87
C ASN A 129 13.51 12.68 31.59
N PRO A 130 12.43 13.43 31.24
CA PRO A 130 11.89 14.63 31.89
C PRO A 130 10.88 14.29 33.00
N GLU A 131 10.55 15.28 33.85
CA GLU A 131 9.48 15.14 34.83
C GLU A 131 8.10 14.95 34.15
N PRO A 132 7.17 14.19 34.78
CA PRO A 132 5.83 14.00 34.26
C PRO A 132 5.10 15.33 34.08
N ARG A 133 4.54 15.57 32.88
CA ARG A 133 3.63 16.68 32.63
C ARG A 133 2.20 16.24 32.91
N HIS A 134 1.56 16.82 33.91
CA HIS A 134 0.20 16.48 34.33
C HIS A 134 -0.91 17.12 33.48
N GLY A 135 -0.57 17.94 32.49
CA GLY A 135 -1.56 18.74 31.74
C GLY A 135 -1.96 20.01 32.51
N PHE A 136 -2.77 20.86 31.87
CA PHE A 136 -3.33 22.09 32.43
C PHE A 136 -4.71 21.83 33.03
#